data_AF-A0A5T0D5C1-F1
#
_entry.id   AF-A0A5T0D5C1-F1
#
_cell.length_a   1.000
_cell.length_b   1.000
_cell.length_c   1.000
_cell.angle_alpha   90.00
_cell.angle_beta   90.00
_cell.angle_gamma   90.00
#
_symmetry.space_group_name_H-M   'P 1'
#
loop_
_entity.id
_entity.type
_entity.pdbx_description
1 polymer ?
#
loop_
_entity_poly.entity_id
_entity_poly.type
_entity_poly.pdbx_seq_one_letter_code
_entity_poly.pdbx_strand_id
1 'polypeptide(L)'
;MNLNQTLQEKYPHLEVSVLKLSEVKKNIDFRIDDSFWTMKLIYNNKLNYKKIGECLLKSQYGISINMNEEGDGIPIYRMNDIDNMLCNFEVKKYALIDKNELQTFRLNYGDVLFNRTNSYEFVGRTGIFYNNRENFVFASYLVRLVCNKEILLPEYLTVFLNTHIGKKEIRRRARPSINQANVNPEELKEIKIPIFPMEFQLEIQNLVKDSHKALEESKELYKKAEETLYLELGLDPKNPLQSLLDSKTNNPTKSLNISIHTLKESFLKTGRLDSEYYQSKYEDIEKMIRSYKDGFCNLKDLVNDISSGFAFSSDDYQDVGELVLIR
;
A
#
# COMPACT_ATOMS: atom_id res chain seq x y z
N MET A 1 -4.48 -26.07 -41.12
CA MET A 1 -4.93 -25.78 -39.75
C MET A 1 -3.71 -25.53 -38.89
N ASN A 2 -3.67 -24.46 -38.09
CA ASN A 2 -2.56 -24.21 -37.18
C ASN A 2 -2.55 -25.32 -36.11
N LEU A 3 -1.41 -25.96 -35.84
CA LEU A 3 -1.29 -27.03 -34.85
C LEU A 3 -1.84 -26.62 -33.46
N ASN A 4 -1.65 -25.35 -33.09
CA ASN A 4 -2.23 -24.78 -31.87
C ASN A 4 -3.76 -24.79 -31.89
N GLN A 5 -4.37 -24.47 -33.03
CA GLN A 5 -5.81 -24.41 -33.18
C GLN A 5 -6.42 -25.81 -33.09
N THR A 6 -5.81 -26.79 -33.76
CA THR A 6 -6.21 -28.20 -33.68
C THR A 6 -6.09 -28.77 -32.26
N LEU A 7 -5.02 -28.42 -31.52
CA LEU A 7 -4.85 -28.87 -30.14
C LEU A 7 -5.85 -28.21 -29.18
N GLN A 8 -6.12 -26.91 -29.35
CA GLN A 8 -7.10 -26.20 -28.53
C GLN A 8 -8.52 -26.73 -28.77
N GLU A 9 -8.88 -27.05 -30.02
CA GLU A 9 -10.18 -27.68 -30.36
C GLU A 9 -10.31 -29.08 -29.75
N LYS A 10 -9.23 -29.86 -29.74
CA LYS A 10 -9.21 -31.21 -29.17
C LYS A 10 -9.22 -31.21 -27.63
N TYR A 11 -8.61 -30.21 -27.00
CA TYR A 11 -8.49 -30.08 -25.55
C TYR A 11 -8.94 -28.68 -25.08
N PRO A 12 -10.24 -28.37 -25.14
CA PRO A 12 -10.75 -27.01 -24.91
C PRO A 12 -10.55 -26.50 -23.47
N HIS A 13 -10.28 -27.39 -22.52
CA HIS A 13 -10.02 -27.06 -21.11
C HIS A 13 -8.54 -26.82 -20.78
N LEU A 14 -7.63 -26.99 -21.74
CA LEU A 14 -6.20 -26.74 -21.56
C LEU A 14 -5.79 -25.46 -22.30
N GLU A 15 -4.92 -24.66 -21.70
CA GLU A 15 -4.19 -23.62 -22.43
C GLU A 15 -2.93 -24.24 -23.06
N VAL A 16 -2.88 -24.33 -24.39
CA VAL A 16 -1.77 -24.97 -25.10
C VAL A 16 -1.10 -23.99 -26.07
N SER A 17 0.23 -23.98 -26.07
CA SER A 17 1.05 -23.20 -27.00
C SER A 17 2.19 -24.05 -27.55
N VAL A 18 2.19 -24.30 -28.85
CA VAL A 18 3.25 -24.98 -29.60
C VAL A 18 4.03 -23.94 -30.38
N LEU A 19 5.32 -23.85 -30.06
CA LEU A 19 6.25 -22.88 -30.60
C LEU A 19 7.45 -23.59 -31.23
N LYS A 20 8.06 -22.95 -32.23
CA LYS A 20 9.32 -23.47 -32.77
C LYS A 20 10.44 -23.18 -31.77
N LEU A 21 11.35 -24.13 -31.59
CA LEU A 21 12.53 -23.91 -30.73
C LEU A 21 13.35 -22.69 -31.19
N SER A 22 13.38 -22.39 -32.49
CA SER A 22 14.04 -21.19 -33.01
C SER A 22 13.36 -19.88 -32.60
N GLU A 23 12.06 -19.87 -32.32
CA GLU A 23 11.33 -18.71 -31.79
C GLU A 23 11.63 -18.52 -30.31
N VAL A 24 11.66 -19.63 -29.55
CA VAL A 24 12.05 -19.63 -28.14
C VAL A 24 13.49 -19.11 -27.98
N LYS A 25 14.41 -19.52 -28.86
CA LYS A 25 15.80 -19.03 -28.92
C LYS A 25 15.95 -17.53 -29.22
N LYS A 26 14.94 -16.88 -29.79
CA LYS A 26 14.97 -15.42 -30.04
C LYS A 26 14.53 -14.60 -28.83
N ASN A 27 13.87 -15.22 -27.86
CA ASN A 27 13.57 -14.54 -26.60
C ASN A 27 14.88 -14.23 -25.86
N ILE A 28 15.00 -13.02 -25.32
CA ILE A 28 16.23 -12.50 -24.70
C ILE A 28 16.73 -13.35 -23.54
N ASP A 29 15.81 -14.01 -22.81
CA ASP A 29 16.12 -14.83 -21.64
C ASP A 29 15.90 -16.33 -21.92
N PHE A 30 15.73 -16.73 -23.19
CA PHE A 30 15.49 -18.12 -23.60
C PHE A 30 14.39 -18.81 -22.76
N ARG A 31 13.25 -18.13 -22.60
CA ARG A 31 12.13 -18.61 -21.76
C ARG A 31 11.59 -19.95 -22.24
N ILE A 32 11.57 -20.95 -21.37
CA ILE A 32 10.99 -22.29 -21.64
C ILE A 32 9.77 -22.60 -20.77
N ASP A 33 9.42 -21.73 -19.82
CA ASP A 33 8.28 -21.88 -18.94
C ASP A 33 6.95 -21.64 -19.69
N ASP A 34 5.96 -22.45 -19.37
CA ASP A 34 4.65 -22.50 -20.03
C ASP A 34 3.88 -21.18 -19.86
N SER A 35 3.82 -20.65 -18.63
CA SER A 35 3.06 -19.44 -18.29
C SER A 35 3.43 -18.21 -19.15
N PHE A 36 4.68 -18.12 -19.61
CA PHE A 36 5.12 -17.04 -20.50
C PHE A 36 4.52 -17.15 -21.90
N TRP A 37 4.31 -18.38 -22.40
CA TRP A 37 3.95 -18.70 -23.78
C TRP A 37 2.47 -19.05 -23.98
N THR A 38 1.79 -19.52 -22.94
CA THR A 38 0.34 -19.80 -22.96
C THR A 38 -0.48 -18.52 -22.85
N MET A 39 0.00 -17.55 -22.06
CA MET A 39 -0.71 -16.30 -21.82
C MET A 39 -0.65 -15.36 -23.05
N LYS A 40 -1.61 -15.51 -23.96
CA LYS A 40 -1.76 -14.64 -25.14
C LYS A 40 -2.47 -13.35 -24.76
N LEU A 41 -1.88 -12.24 -25.18
CA LEU A 41 -2.50 -10.92 -25.11
C LEU A 41 -3.12 -10.58 -26.44
N ILE A 42 -4.33 -10.02 -26.37
CA ILE A 42 -5.05 -9.57 -27.56
C ILE A 42 -4.58 -8.14 -27.84
N TYR A 43 -3.92 -7.97 -28.98
CA TYR A 43 -3.54 -6.65 -29.48
C TYR A 43 -4.61 -6.13 -30.43
N ASN A 44 -4.87 -4.81 -30.37
CA ASN A 44 -5.77 -4.17 -31.31
C ASN A 44 -4.97 -3.75 -32.55
N ASN A 45 -5.18 -4.43 -33.68
CA ASN A 45 -4.44 -4.19 -34.92
C ASN A 45 -4.61 -2.77 -35.50
N LYS A 46 -5.55 -1.97 -34.99
CA LYS A 46 -5.73 -0.56 -35.36
C LYS A 46 -4.81 0.39 -34.62
N LEU A 47 -4.16 -0.07 -33.54
CA LEU A 47 -3.26 0.74 -32.74
C LEU A 47 -1.81 0.54 -33.17
N ASN A 48 -1.03 1.61 -33.08
CA ASN A 48 0.42 1.53 -33.25
C ASN A 48 1.07 1.15 -31.92
N TYR A 49 1.96 0.16 -31.92
CA TYR A 49 2.66 -0.27 -30.72
C TYR A 49 4.17 -0.08 -30.89
N LYS A 50 4.83 0.34 -29.82
CA LYS A 50 6.29 0.34 -29.71
C LYS A 50 6.73 -0.50 -28.52
N LYS A 51 7.98 -0.99 -28.55
CA LYS A 51 8.56 -1.57 -27.35
C LYS A 51 8.81 -0.46 -26.33
N ILE A 52 8.58 -0.72 -25.05
CA ILE A 52 8.87 0.26 -23.99
C ILE A 52 10.33 0.73 -24.10
N GLY A 53 11.28 -0.18 -24.34
CA GLY A 53 12.69 0.15 -24.47
C GLY A 53 13.02 1.18 -25.56
N GLU A 54 12.26 1.20 -26.66
CA GLU A 54 12.41 2.18 -27.76
C GLU A 54 11.89 3.58 -27.39
N CYS A 55 11.13 3.68 -26.30
CA CYS A 55 10.52 4.91 -25.80
C CYS A 55 11.28 5.48 -24.58
N LEU A 56 12.38 4.85 -24.16
CA LEU A 56 13.18 5.27 -23.00
C LEU A 56 14.50 5.88 -23.45
N LEU A 57 14.92 6.95 -22.76
CA LEU A 57 16.27 7.51 -22.84
C LEU A 57 17.25 6.71 -21.97
N LYS A 58 16.77 6.17 -20.84
CA LYS A 58 17.60 5.42 -19.89
C LYS A 58 16.76 4.40 -19.13
N SER A 59 17.37 3.25 -18.85
CA SER A 59 16.87 2.23 -17.93
C SER A 59 18.02 1.83 -17.00
N GLN A 60 17.84 1.93 -15.69
CA GLN A 60 18.93 1.77 -14.72
C GLN A 60 18.46 1.09 -13.44
N TYR A 61 19.24 0.10 -12.98
CA TYR A 61 19.06 -0.48 -11.64
C TYR A 61 19.40 0.52 -10.54
N GLY A 62 18.76 0.39 -9.39
CA GLY A 62 19.14 1.14 -8.19
C GLY A 62 20.43 0.63 -7.54
N ILE A 63 20.84 1.33 -6.48
CA ILE A 63 22.05 1.01 -5.73
C ILE A 63 21.81 -0.13 -4.72
N SER A 64 22.80 -0.99 -4.54
CA SER A 64 22.78 -2.06 -3.52
C SER A 64 23.65 -1.64 -2.34
N ILE A 65 23.03 -1.09 -1.30
CA ILE A 65 23.72 -0.56 -0.12
C ILE A 65 22.90 -0.81 1.16
N ASN A 66 23.59 -0.89 2.30
CA ASN A 66 22.95 -0.96 3.61
C ASN A 66 22.19 0.33 3.94
N MET A 67 21.09 0.20 4.66
CA MET A 67 20.17 1.30 4.98
C MET A 67 19.94 1.38 6.49
N ASN A 68 19.67 2.58 6.99
CA ASN A 68 19.35 2.85 8.40
C ASN A 68 17.97 3.54 8.54
N GLU A 69 17.42 3.57 9.76
CA GLU A 69 16.19 4.30 10.13
C GLU A 69 16.48 5.53 11.02
N GLU A 70 17.76 5.79 11.29
CA GLU A 70 18.20 6.85 12.20
C GLU A 70 18.22 8.24 11.51
N GLY A 71 18.04 8.27 10.19
CA GLY A 71 18.05 9.50 9.40
C GLY A 71 19.41 9.84 8.79
N ASP A 72 20.39 8.94 8.92
CA ASP A 72 21.77 9.19 8.51
C ASP A 72 21.96 9.02 7.00
N GLY A 73 22.31 10.12 6.33
CA GLY A 73 22.64 10.15 4.91
C GLY A 73 21.49 10.63 4.03
N ILE A 74 21.33 10.01 2.86
CA ILE A 74 20.37 10.42 1.83
C ILE A 74 19.16 9.47 1.84
N PRO A 75 17.92 9.98 1.77
CA PRO A 75 16.73 9.13 1.71
C PRO A 75 16.75 8.23 0.47
N ILE A 76 16.41 6.96 0.68
CA ILE A 76 16.49 5.91 -0.35
C ILE A 76 15.14 5.21 -0.53
N TYR A 77 14.57 5.33 -1.74
CA TYR A 77 13.30 4.69 -2.09
C TYR A 77 13.40 3.18 -2.13
N ARG A 78 12.42 2.54 -1.49
CA ARG A 78 12.27 1.10 -1.43
C ARG A 78 11.05 0.57 -2.18
N MET A 79 10.94 -0.75 -2.27
CA MET A 79 9.82 -1.46 -2.91
C MET A 79 8.45 -1.08 -2.32
N ASN A 80 8.42 -0.72 -1.03
CA ASN A 80 7.22 -0.35 -0.28
C ASN A 80 6.92 1.15 -0.30
N ASP A 81 7.84 1.97 -0.84
CA ASP A 81 7.69 3.42 -0.89
C ASP A 81 7.05 3.88 -2.21
N ILE A 82 6.54 2.92 -3.00
CA ILE A 82 5.73 3.15 -4.19
C ILE A 82 4.30 2.73 -3.87
N ASP A 83 3.39 3.70 -3.90
CA ASP A 83 1.97 3.48 -3.66
C ASP A 83 1.11 4.40 -4.54
N ASN A 84 -0.09 3.95 -4.92
CA ASN A 84 -1.03 4.71 -5.76
C ASN A 84 -0.39 5.36 -7.00
N MET A 85 0.50 4.64 -7.68
CA MET A 85 1.23 5.12 -8.88
C MET A 85 2.20 6.28 -8.63
N LEU A 86 2.54 6.54 -7.36
CA LEU A 86 3.39 7.64 -6.94
C LEU A 86 4.53 7.11 -6.04
N CYS A 87 5.65 7.82 -6.06
CA CYS A 87 6.70 7.64 -5.07
C CYS A 87 6.33 8.46 -3.82
N ASN A 88 6.22 7.80 -2.67
CA ASN A 88 5.85 8.44 -1.40
C ASN A 88 6.88 9.47 -0.95
N PHE A 89 6.45 10.69 -0.62
CA PHE A 89 7.34 11.75 -0.13
C PHE A 89 8.04 11.40 1.18
N GLU A 90 7.39 10.62 2.04
CA GLU A 90 7.90 10.23 3.35
C GLU A 90 8.59 8.87 3.26
N VAL A 91 9.91 8.91 3.09
CA VAL A 91 10.76 7.73 3.05
C VAL A 91 11.31 7.46 4.46
N LYS A 92 11.21 6.22 4.93
CA LYS A 92 11.65 5.82 6.29
C LYS A 92 13.08 5.29 6.35
N LYS A 93 13.80 5.26 5.23
CA LYS A 93 15.14 4.68 5.11
C LYS A 93 16.11 5.64 4.48
N TYR A 94 17.32 5.62 5.01
CA TYR A 94 18.43 6.45 4.58
C TYR A 94 19.65 5.57 4.33
N ALA A 95 20.56 6.05 3.48
CA ALA A 95 21.84 5.39 3.22
C ALA A 95 22.96 6.42 3.16
N LEU A 96 24.14 6.02 3.60
CA LEU A 96 25.36 6.81 3.39
C LEU A 96 25.80 6.65 1.95
N ILE A 97 25.67 7.71 1.16
CA ILE A 97 25.92 7.71 -0.28
C ILE A 97 27.05 8.71 -0.56
N ASP A 98 28.08 8.27 -1.29
CA ASP A 98 29.15 9.17 -1.69
C ASP A 98 28.73 10.13 -2.82
N LYS A 99 29.57 11.11 -3.14
CA LYS A 99 29.24 12.13 -4.17
C LYS A 99 29.07 11.53 -5.58
N ASN A 100 29.83 10.49 -5.93
CA ASN A 100 29.81 9.88 -7.26
C ASN A 100 28.57 8.97 -7.41
N GLU A 101 28.25 8.20 -6.37
CA GLU A 101 27.03 7.41 -6.27
C GLU A 101 25.81 8.32 -6.34
N LEU A 102 25.81 9.43 -5.60
CA LEU A 102 24.72 10.40 -5.63
C LEU A 102 24.48 10.93 -7.05
N GLN A 103 25.54 11.34 -7.77
CA GLN A 103 25.39 11.80 -9.16
C GLN A 103 24.76 10.75 -10.08
N THR A 104 25.05 9.46 -9.82
CA THR A 104 24.60 8.35 -10.64
C THR A 104 23.16 7.92 -10.34
N PHE A 105 22.78 7.91 -9.05
CA PHE A 105 21.53 7.35 -8.56
C PHE A 105 20.52 8.41 -8.09
N ARG A 106 20.87 9.69 -8.13
CA ARG A 106 19.92 10.78 -7.84
C ARG A 106 18.70 10.68 -8.75
N LEU A 107 17.52 10.71 -8.13
CA LEU A 107 16.23 10.80 -8.81
C LEU A 107 15.95 12.23 -9.26
N ASN A 108 15.40 12.35 -10.46
CA ASN A 108 14.96 13.60 -11.04
C ASN A 108 13.44 13.62 -11.18
N TYR A 109 12.85 14.81 -11.12
CA TYR A 109 11.42 14.99 -11.30
C TYR A 109 10.93 14.37 -12.63
N GLY A 110 9.94 13.49 -12.53
CA GLY A 110 9.37 12.74 -13.65
C GLY A 110 10.10 11.43 -13.96
N ASP A 111 11.12 11.04 -13.20
CA ASP A 111 11.66 9.68 -13.25
C ASP A 111 10.57 8.67 -12.84
N VAL A 112 10.47 7.57 -13.57
CA VAL A 112 9.54 6.47 -13.25
C VAL A 112 10.30 5.35 -12.57
N LEU A 113 9.82 4.91 -11.42
CA LEU A 113 10.38 3.77 -10.69
C LEU A 113 9.50 2.54 -10.88
N PHE A 114 10.11 1.47 -11.38
CA PHE A 114 9.50 0.16 -11.55
C PHE A 114 10.04 -0.82 -10.50
N ASN A 115 9.14 -1.44 -9.75
CA ASN A 115 9.49 -2.42 -8.75
C ASN A 115 9.74 -3.80 -9.40
N ARG A 116 11.02 -4.15 -9.58
CA ARG A 116 11.38 -5.41 -10.24
C ARG A 116 11.37 -6.63 -9.33
N THR A 117 11.39 -6.45 -8.00
CA THR A 117 11.42 -7.55 -7.04
C THR A 117 10.45 -7.29 -5.89
N ASN A 118 9.40 -8.09 -5.80
CA ASN A 118 8.46 -8.07 -4.67
C ASN A 118 7.74 -9.43 -4.57
N SER A 119 6.74 -9.58 -3.72
CA SER A 119 5.78 -10.68 -3.85
C SER A 119 5.12 -10.71 -5.23
N TYR A 120 4.57 -11.85 -5.63
CA TYR A 120 3.94 -12.01 -6.94
C TYR A 120 2.79 -11.02 -7.19
N GLU A 121 2.04 -10.64 -6.15
CA GLU A 121 0.95 -9.67 -6.26
C GLU A 121 1.44 -8.22 -6.47
N PHE A 122 2.61 -7.88 -5.92
CA PHE A 122 3.12 -6.51 -5.89
C PHE A 122 4.30 -6.26 -6.82
N VAL A 123 4.82 -7.29 -7.50
CA VAL A 123 5.88 -7.14 -8.49
C VAL A 123 5.37 -6.30 -9.67
N GLY A 124 6.21 -5.39 -10.14
CA GLY A 124 5.92 -4.45 -11.22
C GLY A 124 5.05 -3.26 -10.84
N ARG A 125 4.76 -3.06 -9.55
CA ARG A 125 4.27 -1.76 -9.06
C ARG A 125 5.17 -0.66 -9.59
N THR A 126 4.56 0.33 -10.22
CA THR A 126 5.27 1.41 -10.89
C THR A 126 4.76 2.73 -10.33
N GLY A 127 5.67 3.64 -10.01
CA GLY A 127 5.31 4.97 -9.54
C GLY A 127 6.17 6.06 -10.15
N ILE A 128 5.62 7.25 -10.25
CA ILE A 128 6.33 8.44 -10.72
C ILE A 128 6.89 9.25 -9.55
N PHE A 129 8.10 9.78 -9.72
CA PHE A 129 8.76 10.60 -8.74
C PHE A 129 8.56 12.09 -9.02
N TYR A 130 7.88 12.79 -8.12
CA TYR A 130 7.61 14.24 -8.24
C TYR A 130 8.24 15.09 -7.13
N ASN A 131 9.06 14.49 -6.27
CA ASN A 131 9.69 15.25 -5.19
C ASN A 131 10.90 16.05 -5.71
N ASN A 132 10.96 17.33 -5.38
CA ASN A 132 12.06 18.23 -5.71
C ASN A 132 12.65 18.95 -4.48
N ARG A 133 12.25 18.55 -3.27
CA ARG A 133 12.64 19.22 -2.01
C ARG A 133 14.08 18.91 -1.61
N GLU A 134 14.52 17.68 -1.83
CA GLU A 134 15.86 17.21 -1.47
C GLU A 134 16.34 16.14 -2.47
N ASN A 135 17.56 15.64 -2.26
CA ASN A 135 18.08 14.56 -3.07
C ASN A 135 17.54 13.22 -2.59
N PHE A 136 17.07 12.40 -3.53
CA PHE A 136 16.66 11.03 -3.27
C PHE A 136 17.44 10.08 -4.15
N VAL A 137 17.72 8.89 -3.63
CA VAL A 137 18.24 7.75 -4.39
C VAL A 137 17.26 6.58 -4.32
N PHE A 138 17.54 5.48 -5.01
CA PHE A 138 16.64 4.33 -5.10
C PHE A 138 17.42 3.02 -5.02
N ALA A 139 16.84 2.04 -4.35
CA ALA A 139 17.50 0.76 -4.07
C ALA A 139 17.44 -0.22 -5.26
N SER A 140 18.31 -1.23 -5.24
CA SER A 140 18.59 -2.18 -6.35
C SER A 140 17.41 -3.04 -6.83
N TYR A 141 16.37 -3.21 -6.00
CA TYR A 141 15.13 -3.87 -6.38
C TYR A 141 14.14 -2.94 -7.12
N LEU A 142 14.50 -1.67 -7.30
CA LEU A 142 13.82 -0.73 -8.18
C LEU A 142 14.64 -0.50 -9.45
N VAL A 143 13.94 -0.12 -10.52
CA VAL A 143 14.51 0.25 -11.80
C VAL A 143 13.99 1.62 -12.17
N ARG A 144 14.90 2.55 -12.45
CA ARG A 144 14.57 3.85 -13.02
C ARG A 144 14.36 3.72 -14.53
N LEU A 145 13.23 4.21 -15.01
CA LEU A 145 12.89 4.37 -16.41
C LEU A 145 12.78 5.88 -16.71
N VAL A 146 13.64 6.39 -17.57
CA VAL A 146 13.62 7.78 -18.03
C VAL A 146 12.99 7.79 -19.42
N CYS A 147 11.79 8.35 -19.56
CA CYS A 147 11.06 8.34 -20.82
C CYS A 147 11.59 9.39 -21.81
N ASN A 148 11.59 9.05 -23.10
CA ASN A 148 11.68 10.04 -24.16
C ASN A 148 10.31 10.72 -24.30
N LYS A 149 10.19 11.93 -23.74
CA LYS A 149 8.92 12.70 -23.65
C LYS A 149 8.36 13.13 -25.01
N GLU A 150 9.14 13.05 -26.09
CA GLU A 150 8.64 13.29 -27.45
C GLU A 150 7.77 12.12 -27.96
N ILE A 151 7.95 10.93 -27.39
CA ILE A 151 7.27 9.69 -27.80
C ILE A 151 6.28 9.23 -26.73
N LEU A 152 6.70 9.29 -25.46
CA LEU A 152 5.99 8.67 -24.36
C LEU A 152 6.12 9.52 -23.08
N LEU A 153 5.00 9.96 -22.52
CA LEU A 153 5.00 10.68 -21.26
C LEU A 153 5.18 9.72 -20.06
N PRO A 154 5.95 10.10 -19.03
CA PRO A 154 6.14 9.32 -17.80
C PRO A 154 4.83 8.88 -17.12
N GLU A 155 3.85 9.77 -17.09
CA GLU A 155 2.54 9.53 -16.48
C GLU A 155 1.77 8.45 -17.24
N TYR A 156 1.80 8.53 -18.58
CA TYR A 156 1.16 7.53 -19.43
C TYR A 156 1.82 6.15 -19.28
N LEU A 157 3.16 6.08 -19.26
CA LEU A 157 3.88 4.83 -18.98
C LEU A 157 3.48 4.23 -17.63
N THR A 158 3.46 5.08 -16.59
CA THR A 158 3.12 4.68 -15.21
C THR A 158 1.70 4.13 -15.14
N VAL A 159 0.74 4.82 -15.73
CA VAL A 159 -0.66 4.36 -15.80
C VAL A 159 -0.76 3.05 -16.57
N PHE A 160 -0.17 2.95 -17.76
CA PHE A 160 -0.20 1.75 -18.59
C PHE A 160 0.30 0.51 -17.83
N LEU A 161 1.46 0.61 -17.17
CA LEU A 161 2.04 -0.52 -16.40
C LEU A 161 1.18 -0.93 -15.20
N ASN A 162 0.38 -0.01 -14.65
CA ASN A 162 -0.54 -0.30 -13.56
C ASN A 162 -1.94 -0.74 -14.01
N THR A 163 -2.28 -0.66 -15.31
CA THR A 163 -3.52 -1.23 -15.86
C THR A 163 -3.54 -2.76 -15.78
N HIS A 164 -4.71 -3.36 -15.96
CA HIS A 164 -4.85 -4.82 -16.05
C HIS A 164 -3.97 -5.42 -17.16
N ILE A 165 -3.89 -4.77 -18.33
CA ILE A 165 -3.08 -5.25 -19.46
C ILE A 165 -1.58 -5.16 -19.13
N GLY A 166 -1.13 -4.03 -18.58
CA GLY A 166 0.26 -3.84 -18.17
C GLY A 166 0.68 -4.85 -17.10
N LYS A 167 -0.13 -5.01 -16.06
CA LYS A 167 0.08 -6.02 -15.01
C LYS A 167 0.11 -7.44 -15.57
N LYS A 168 -0.71 -7.76 -16.57
CA LYS A 168 -0.69 -9.07 -17.24
C LYS A 168 0.63 -9.28 -18.01
N GLU A 169 1.12 -8.30 -18.77
CA GLU A 169 2.44 -8.39 -19.43
C GLU A 169 3.60 -8.55 -18.43
N ILE A 170 3.53 -7.86 -17.29
CA ILE A 170 4.50 -7.96 -16.20
C ILE A 170 4.47 -9.35 -15.57
N ARG A 171 3.28 -9.83 -15.17
CA ARG A 171 3.09 -11.14 -14.54
C ARG A 171 3.54 -12.28 -15.44
N ARG A 172 3.34 -12.16 -16.76
CA ARG A 172 3.88 -13.09 -17.76
C ARG A 172 5.40 -13.24 -17.67
N ARG A 173 6.09 -12.13 -17.38
CA ARG A 173 7.56 -12.06 -17.31
C ARG A 173 8.10 -12.35 -15.92
N ALA A 174 7.28 -12.27 -14.89
CA ALA A 174 7.68 -12.49 -13.52
C ALA A 174 8.20 -13.93 -13.31
N ARG A 175 9.31 -14.05 -12.58
CA ARG A 175 9.92 -15.31 -12.17
C ARG A 175 9.70 -15.50 -10.67
N PRO A 176 8.75 -16.34 -10.26
CA PRO A 176 8.53 -16.66 -8.86
C PRO A 176 9.75 -17.40 -8.30
N SER A 177 10.19 -17.02 -7.09
CA SER A 177 11.20 -17.69 -6.29
C SER A 177 10.88 -17.43 -4.82
N ILE A 178 10.64 -18.48 -4.04
CA ILE A 178 10.32 -18.51 -2.59
C ILE A 178 9.86 -17.14 -2.03
N ASN A 179 8.55 -16.91 -2.00
CA ASN A 179 7.89 -15.69 -1.51
C ASN A 179 8.20 -14.38 -2.25
N GLN A 180 8.99 -14.42 -3.31
CA GLN A 180 9.31 -13.28 -4.17
C GLN A 180 9.07 -13.61 -5.63
N ALA A 181 9.01 -12.59 -6.46
CA ALA A 181 8.93 -12.64 -7.89
C ALA A 181 9.85 -11.56 -8.46
N ASN A 182 10.62 -11.91 -9.49
CA ASN A 182 11.52 -10.98 -10.15
C ASN A 182 11.13 -10.77 -11.62
N VAL A 183 11.20 -9.52 -12.09
CA VAL A 183 11.08 -9.19 -13.50
C VAL A 183 12.42 -8.68 -14.00
N ASN A 184 12.90 -9.23 -15.12
CA ASN A 184 14.09 -8.71 -15.79
C ASN A 184 13.72 -7.39 -16.50
N PRO A 185 14.41 -6.27 -16.22
CA PRO A 185 14.22 -5.00 -16.91
C PRO A 185 14.43 -5.08 -18.43
N GLU A 186 15.26 -6.00 -18.91
CA GLU A 186 15.41 -6.24 -20.34
C GLU A 186 14.13 -6.81 -20.95
N GLU A 187 13.45 -7.73 -20.26
CA GLU A 187 12.13 -8.22 -20.70
C GLU A 187 11.02 -7.17 -20.54
N LEU A 188 11.09 -6.32 -19.50
CA LEU A 188 10.19 -5.18 -19.33
C LEU A 188 10.25 -4.25 -20.54
N LYS A 189 11.45 -3.96 -21.05
CA LYS A 189 11.65 -3.15 -22.25
C LYS A 189 11.03 -3.76 -23.50
N GLU A 190 10.87 -5.08 -23.54
CA GLU A 190 10.22 -5.81 -24.64
C GLU A 190 8.67 -5.80 -24.57
N ILE A 191 8.07 -5.24 -23.52
CA ILE A 191 6.61 -5.03 -23.48
C ILE A 191 6.22 -4.04 -24.57
N LYS A 192 5.17 -4.39 -25.33
CA LYS A 192 4.60 -3.52 -26.35
C LYS A 192 3.55 -2.60 -25.72
N ILE A 193 3.78 -1.30 -25.82
CA ILE A 193 2.87 -0.26 -25.35
C ILE A 193 2.21 0.43 -26.56
N PRO A 194 0.88 0.66 -26.55
CA PRO A 194 0.24 1.43 -27.62
C PRO A 194 0.66 2.89 -27.52
N ILE A 195 1.01 3.49 -28.65
CA ILE A 195 1.40 4.90 -28.76
C ILE A 195 0.19 5.69 -29.25
N PHE A 196 -0.47 6.36 -28.31
CA PHE A 196 -1.56 7.28 -28.60
C PHE A 196 -1.03 8.69 -28.92
N PRO A 197 -1.83 9.53 -29.60
CA PRO A 197 -1.48 10.93 -29.84
C PRO A 197 -1.07 11.66 -28.55
N MET A 198 -0.17 12.63 -28.68
CA MET A 198 0.36 13.37 -27.53
C MET A 198 -0.74 14.04 -26.71
N GLU A 199 -1.79 14.53 -27.37
CA GLU A 199 -2.98 15.14 -26.73
C GLU A 199 -3.61 14.21 -25.69
N PHE A 200 -3.80 12.93 -26.03
CA PHE A 200 -4.36 11.94 -25.11
C PHE A 200 -3.40 11.61 -23.97
N GLN A 201 -2.09 11.54 -24.25
CA GLN A 201 -1.10 11.32 -23.20
C GLN A 201 -1.06 12.51 -22.23
N LEU A 202 -1.23 13.75 -22.72
CA LEU A 202 -1.30 14.96 -21.91
C LEU A 202 -2.56 14.98 -21.04
N GLU A 203 -3.70 14.51 -21.54
CA GLU A 203 -4.92 14.33 -20.74
C GLU A 203 -4.67 13.39 -19.56
N ILE A 204 -4.03 12.23 -19.81
CA ILE A 204 -3.64 11.29 -18.75
C ILE A 204 -2.66 11.94 -17.77
N GLN A 205 -1.67 12.68 -18.27
CA GLN A 205 -0.73 13.41 -17.41
C GLN A 205 -1.46 14.38 -16.48
N ASN A 206 -2.43 15.15 -16.99
CA ASN A 206 -3.20 16.09 -16.19
C ASN A 206 -3.99 15.36 -15.10
N LEU A 207 -4.70 14.28 -15.46
CA LEU A 207 -5.44 13.47 -14.48
C LEU A 207 -4.55 12.90 -13.37
N VAL A 208 -3.35 12.43 -13.71
CA VAL A 208 -2.37 11.92 -12.74
C VAL A 208 -1.89 13.05 -11.81
N LYS A 209 -1.57 14.22 -12.37
CA LYS A 209 -1.11 15.38 -11.60
C LYS A 209 -2.22 15.95 -10.70
N ASP A 210 -3.45 16.02 -11.19
CA ASP A 210 -4.61 16.49 -10.43
C ASP A 210 -4.93 15.54 -9.29
N SER A 211 -4.91 14.22 -9.55
CA SER A 211 -5.06 13.21 -8.50
C SER A 211 -3.96 13.31 -7.45
N HIS A 212 -2.72 13.57 -7.86
CA HIS A 212 -1.60 13.75 -6.94
C HIS A 212 -1.77 14.99 -6.08
N LYS A 213 -2.15 16.12 -6.70
CA LYS A 213 -2.41 17.38 -6.00
C LYS A 213 -3.51 17.22 -4.96
N ALA A 214 -4.64 16.59 -5.33
CA ALA A 214 -5.75 16.34 -4.40
C ALA A 214 -5.33 15.46 -3.22
N LEU A 215 -4.48 14.45 -3.44
CA LEU A 215 -3.94 13.61 -2.37
C LEU A 215 -3.07 14.41 -1.38
N GLU A 216 -2.20 15.27 -1.88
CA GLU A 216 -1.35 16.11 -1.03
C GLU A 216 -2.16 17.16 -0.26
N GLU A 217 -3.14 17.80 -0.91
CA GLU A 217 -4.09 18.70 -0.25
C GLU A 217 -4.87 17.98 0.86
N SER A 218 -5.32 16.74 0.61
CA SER A 218 -6.01 15.92 1.62
C SER A 218 -5.12 15.64 2.83
N LYS A 219 -3.84 15.32 2.63
CA LYS A 219 -2.89 15.07 3.73
C LYS A 219 -2.63 16.33 4.55
N GLU A 220 -2.46 17.47 3.87
CA GLU A 220 -2.22 18.76 4.53
C GLU A 220 -3.45 19.20 5.35
N LEU A 221 -4.66 19.08 4.79
CA LEU A 221 -5.90 19.38 5.49
C LEU A 221 -6.11 18.47 6.70
N TYR A 222 -5.82 17.18 6.57
CA TYR A 222 -5.89 16.23 7.68
C TYR A 222 -4.96 16.63 8.83
N LYS A 223 -3.70 16.95 8.50
CA LYS A 223 -2.71 17.40 9.49
C LYS A 223 -3.15 18.70 10.18
N LYS A 224 -3.67 19.68 9.43
CA LYS A 224 -4.19 20.93 10.00
C LYS A 224 -5.38 20.70 10.92
N ALA A 225 -6.30 19.80 10.54
CA ALA A 225 -7.45 19.45 11.36
C ALA A 225 -7.01 18.78 12.68
N GLU A 226 -6.04 17.88 12.61
CA GLU A 226 -5.43 17.23 13.78
C GLU A 226 -4.74 18.26 14.70
N GLU A 227 -3.90 19.14 14.15
CA GLU A 227 -3.24 20.21 14.91
C GLU A 227 -4.26 21.14 15.57
N THR A 228 -5.32 21.53 14.85
CA THR A 228 -6.40 22.38 15.38
C THR A 228 -7.11 21.69 16.55
N LEU A 229 -7.44 20.40 16.40
CA LEU A 229 -8.06 19.62 17.47
C LEU A 229 -7.19 19.59 18.73
N TYR A 230 -5.88 19.35 18.59
CA TYR A 230 -4.97 19.34 19.74
C TYR A 230 -4.92 20.71 20.44
N LEU A 231 -4.87 21.81 19.69
CA LEU A 231 -4.88 23.15 20.27
C LEU A 231 -6.18 23.46 21.02
N GLU A 232 -7.34 23.11 20.47
CA GLU A 232 -8.64 23.28 21.13
C GLU A 232 -8.78 22.44 22.41
N LEU A 233 -8.10 21.29 22.46
CA LEU A 233 -7.99 20.46 23.66
C LEU A 233 -6.93 20.96 24.66
N GLY A 234 -6.20 22.04 24.34
CA GLY A 234 -5.13 22.58 25.17
C GLY A 234 -3.86 21.70 25.21
N LEU A 235 -3.65 20.89 24.18
CA LEU A 235 -2.50 19.98 24.04
C LEU A 235 -1.44 20.57 23.11
N ASP A 236 -0.17 20.21 23.31
CA ASP A 236 0.89 20.49 22.34
C ASP A 236 0.73 19.56 21.12
N PRO A 237 0.49 20.08 19.90
CA PRO A 237 0.38 19.26 18.71
C PRO A 237 1.63 18.42 18.40
N LYS A 238 2.81 18.81 18.90
CA LYS A 238 4.05 18.05 18.69
C LYS A 238 4.14 16.83 19.60
N ASN A 239 3.56 16.89 20.79
CA ASN A 239 3.62 15.82 21.79
C ASN A 239 2.29 15.71 22.56
N PRO A 240 1.15 15.44 21.88
CA PRO A 240 -0.17 15.54 22.48
C PRO A 240 -0.34 14.59 23.66
N LEU A 241 0.28 13.40 23.57
CA LEU A 241 0.27 12.40 24.65
C LEU A 241 1.05 12.87 25.89
N GLN A 242 2.20 13.52 25.71
CA GLN A 242 2.98 14.03 26.84
C GLN A 242 2.27 15.20 27.50
N SER A 243 1.66 16.11 26.73
CA SER A 243 0.84 17.20 27.28
C SER A 243 -0.33 16.68 28.10
N LEU A 244 -0.99 15.60 27.65
CA LEU A 244 -2.03 14.93 28.43
C LEU A 244 -1.50 14.40 29.77
N LEU A 245 -0.32 13.76 29.77
CA LEU A 245 0.30 13.24 30.99
C LEU A 245 0.73 14.35 31.96
N ASP A 246 1.31 15.43 31.45
CA ASP A 246 1.78 16.57 32.25
C ASP A 246 0.62 17.39 32.83
N SER A 247 -0.52 17.43 32.14
CA SER A 247 -1.74 18.07 32.66
C SER A 247 -2.31 17.36 33.90
N LYS A 248 -2.09 16.04 34.03
CA LYS A 248 -2.49 15.27 35.22
C LYS A 248 -1.59 15.52 36.42
N THR A 249 -0.31 15.82 36.22
CA THR A 249 0.68 15.93 37.30
C THR A 249 0.76 17.33 37.91
N ASN A 250 0.52 18.39 37.12
CA ASN A 250 0.82 19.77 37.55
C ASN A 250 -0.36 20.59 38.08
N ASN A 251 -1.63 20.20 37.88
CA ASN A 251 -2.80 20.91 38.42
C ASN A 251 -4.05 20.00 38.56
N PRO A 252 -4.28 19.35 39.72
CA PRO A 252 -5.38 18.40 39.90
C PRO A 252 -6.78 19.04 39.75
N THR A 253 -6.92 20.33 40.08
CA THR A 253 -8.22 21.05 40.09
C THR A 253 -8.67 21.57 38.72
N LYS A 254 -7.83 21.50 37.69
CA LYS A 254 -8.15 21.88 36.30
C LYS A 254 -7.79 20.76 35.31
N SER A 255 -7.77 19.52 35.80
CA SER A 255 -7.50 18.34 34.98
C SER A 255 -8.68 18.06 34.06
N LEU A 256 -8.41 17.93 32.76
CA LEU A 256 -9.41 17.42 31.81
C LEU A 256 -9.87 16.05 32.31
N ASN A 257 -11.19 15.79 32.33
CA ASN A 257 -11.77 14.50 32.75
C ASN A 257 -11.50 13.42 31.69
N ILE A 258 -10.24 13.00 31.56
CA ILE A 258 -9.74 12.09 30.54
C ILE A 258 -9.08 10.89 31.21
N SER A 259 -9.60 9.70 30.90
CA SER A 259 -9.03 8.40 31.24
C SER A 259 -8.24 7.85 30.07
N ILE A 260 -6.97 7.49 30.30
CA ILE A 260 -6.11 6.88 29.28
C ILE A 260 -5.84 5.46 29.74
N HIS A 261 -6.28 4.48 28.94
CA HIS A 261 -6.02 3.06 29.17
C HIS A 261 -5.36 2.48 27.92
N THR A 262 -4.38 1.61 28.11
CA THR A 262 -3.84 0.84 26.99
C THR A 262 -4.91 -0.11 26.45
N LEU A 263 -4.76 -0.57 25.20
CA LEU A 263 -5.69 -1.57 24.62
C LEU A 263 -5.78 -2.85 25.47
N LYS A 264 -4.67 -3.21 26.13
CA LYS A 264 -4.57 -4.34 27.05
C LYS A 264 -5.39 -4.14 28.33
N GLU A 265 -5.39 -2.93 28.86
CA GLU A 265 -6.09 -2.59 30.12
C GLU A 265 -7.57 -2.27 29.91
N SER A 266 -7.95 -1.87 28.69
CA SER A 266 -9.33 -1.55 28.30
C SER A 266 -10.00 -2.72 27.57
N PHE A 267 -10.09 -2.64 26.24
CA PHE A 267 -10.90 -3.53 25.41
C PHE A 267 -10.55 -5.00 25.57
N LEU A 268 -9.28 -5.37 25.69
CA LEU A 268 -8.89 -6.78 25.85
C LEU A 268 -9.22 -7.35 27.23
N LYS A 269 -9.44 -6.50 28.25
CA LYS A 269 -9.82 -6.92 29.60
C LYS A 269 -11.33 -6.92 29.80
N THR A 270 -12.03 -5.92 29.26
CA THR A 270 -13.45 -5.67 29.54
C THR A 270 -14.37 -5.91 28.34
N GLY A 271 -13.82 -5.94 27.12
CA GLY A 271 -14.59 -5.91 25.87
C GLY A 271 -15.20 -4.56 25.51
N ARG A 272 -14.90 -3.48 26.27
CA ARG A 272 -15.56 -2.16 26.13
C ARG A 272 -14.65 -1.07 25.56
N LEU A 273 -15.23 -0.15 24.78
CA LEU A 273 -14.56 1.00 24.17
C LEU A 273 -15.22 2.36 24.51
N ASP A 274 -16.32 2.37 25.27
CA ASP A 274 -17.03 3.59 25.64
C ASP A 274 -16.31 4.35 26.77
N SER A 275 -16.21 5.67 26.63
CA SER A 275 -15.48 6.55 27.57
C SER A 275 -16.15 6.69 28.95
N GLU A 276 -17.46 6.47 29.05
CA GLU A 276 -18.17 6.51 30.34
C GLU A 276 -17.62 5.46 31.30
N TYR A 277 -17.45 4.22 30.84
CA TYR A 277 -16.98 3.11 31.68
C TYR A 277 -15.62 3.38 32.34
N TYR A 278 -14.74 4.14 31.66
CA TYR A 278 -13.37 4.37 32.10
C TYR A 278 -13.17 5.64 32.93
N GLN A 279 -14.24 6.34 33.34
CA GLN A 279 -14.09 7.55 34.16
C GLN A 279 -13.44 7.26 35.51
N SER A 280 -12.54 8.15 35.95
CA SER A 280 -11.78 8.04 37.20
C SER A 280 -12.65 7.86 38.45
N LYS A 281 -13.87 8.45 38.45
CA LYS A 281 -14.85 8.30 39.53
C LYS A 281 -15.15 6.82 39.86
N TYR A 282 -15.17 5.95 38.85
CA TYR A 282 -15.45 4.53 39.05
C TYR A 282 -14.26 3.79 39.67
N GLU A 283 -13.02 4.15 39.30
CA GLU A 283 -11.82 3.61 39.94
C GLU A 283 -11.74 3.99 41.42
N ASP A 284 -12.10 5.23 41.76
CA ASP A 284 -12.10 5.70 43.15
C ASP A 284 -13.16 5.00 43.99
N ILE A 285 -14.37 4.81 43.44
CA ILE A 285 -15.42 4.00 44.07
C ILE A 285 -14.93 2.56 44.27
N GLU A 286 -14.29 1.96 43.27
CA GLU A 286 -13.79 0.58 43.37
C GLU A 286 -12.69 0.46 44.45
N LYS A 287 -11.77 1.44 44.54
CA LYS A 287 -10.77 1.50 45.62
C LYS A 287 -11.45 1.61 46.99
N MET A 288 -12.45 2.47 47.13
CA MET A 288 -13.21 2.61 48.39
C MET A 288 -13.87 1.29 48.79
N ILE A 289 -14.55 0.62 47.87
CA ILE A 289 -15.18 -0.69 48.09
C ILE A 289 -14.12 -1.72 48.52
N ARG A 290 -12.98 -1.78 47.81
CA ARG A 290 -11.90 -2.74 48.10
C ARG A 290 -11.21 -2.48 49.45
N SER A 291 -11.20 -1.22 49.89
CA SER A 291 -10.63 -0.81 51.19
C SER A 291 -11.58 -1.03 52.37
N TYR A 292 -12.81 -1.49 52.13
CA TYR A 292 -13.79 -1.68 53.18
C TYR A 292 -13.34 -2.77 54.16
N LYS A 293 -13.29 -2.39 55.45
CA LYS A 293 -12.72 -3.19 56.55
C LYS A 293 -13.38 -4.56 56.75
N ASP A 294 -14.67 -4.68 56.44
CA ASP A 294 -15.43 -5.92 56.63
C ASP A 294 -15.38 -6.82 55.37
N GLY A 295 -14.54 -6.46 54.39
CA GLY A 295 -14.30 -7.22 53.18
C GLY A 295 -15.22 -6.85 52.02
N PHE A 296 -14.87 -7.33 50.83
CA PHE A 296 -15.66 -7.19 49.61
C PHE A 296 -15.62 -8.51 48.84
N CYS A 297 -16.63 -8.77 48.00
CA CYS A 297 -16.67 -9.92 47.10
C CYS A 297 -17.41 -9.55 45.81
N ASN A 298 -17.25 -10.33 44.74
CA ASN A 298 -18.05 -10.10 43.54
C ASN A 298 -19.48 -10.58 43.78
N LEU A 299 -20.45 -9.89 43.18
CA LEU A 299 -21.85 -10.30 43.27
C LEU A 299 -22.07 -11.74 42.81
N LYS A 300 -21.35 -12.20 41.78
CA LYS A 300 -21.40 -13.59 41.30
C LYS A 300 -21.04 -14.63 42.38
N ASP A 301 -20.23 -14.24 43.36
CA ASP A 301 -19.76 -15.14 44.41
C ASP A 301 -20.81 -15.24 45.55
N LEU A 302 -21.79 -14.33 45.58
CA LEU A 302 -22.89 -14.28 46.56
C LEU A 302 -24.22 -14.84 46.01
N VAL A 303 -24.30 -15.06 44.71
CA VAL A 303 -25.54 -15.47 44.05
C VAL A 303 -25.37 -16.88 43.51
N ASN A 304 -26.22 -17.79 43.96
CA ASN A 304 -26.20 -19.20 43.56
C ASN A 304 -26.67 -19.41 42.11
N ASP A 305 -27.47 -18.49 41.58
CA ASP A 305 -28.04 -18.59 40.25
C ASP A 305 -28.16 -17.19 39.62
N ILE A 306 -27.39 -16.94 38.57
CA ILE A 306 -27.46 -15.73 37.76
C ILE A 306 -28.02 -16.15 36.40
N SER A 307 -29.32 -15.93 36.19
CA SER A 307 -29.90 -15.99 34.86
C SER A 307 -29.92 -14.59 34.26
N SER A 308 -29.57 -14.47 32.99
CA SER A 308 -29.76 -13.23 32.20
C SER A 308 -31.24 -12.92 31.93
N GLY A 309 -32.17 -13.65 32.56
CA GLY A 309 -33.52 -13.81 32.05
C GLY A 309 -33.52 -14.56 30.71
N PHE A 310 -34.71 -14.64 30.10
CA PHE A 310 -34.87 -15.13 28.74
C PHE A 310 -34.59 -13.99 27.77
N ALA A 311 -33.43 -14.01 27.11
CA ALA A 311 -33.15 -13.13 25.99
C ALA A 311 -33.48 -13.89 24.71
N PHE A 312 -34.52 -13.45 24.00
CA PHE A 312 -34.90 -13.99 22.69
C PHE A 312 -33.72 -13.83 21.72
N SER A 313 -33.27 -14.94 21.16
CA SER A 313 -32.34 -14.98 20.04
C SER A 313 -32.99 -14.40 18.77
N SER A 314 -32.20 -14.08 17.75
CA SER A 314 -32.72 -13.62 16.46
C SER A 314 -33.74 -14.59 15.85
N ASP A 315 -33.61 -15.87 16.19
CA ASP A 315 -34.37 -16.97 15.62
C ASP A 315 -35.72 -17.18 16.34
N ASP A 316 -35.91 -16.49 17.48
CA ASP A 316 -37.16 -16.48 18.24
C ASP A 316 -38.18 -15.45 17.71
N TYR A 317 -37.81 -14.64 16.70
CA TYR A 317 -38.69 -13.68 16.03
C TYR A 317 -39.22 -14.28 14.71
N GLN A 318 -40.55 -14.35 14.56
CA GLN A 318 -41.21 -14.81 13.33
C GLN A 318 -42.11 -13.72 12.74
N ASP A 319 -42.29 -13.75 11.41
CA ASP A 319 -43.02 -12.72 10.67
C ASP A 319 -44.56 -12.85 10.75
N VAL A 320 -45.09 -13.96 11.30
CA VAL A 320 -46.54 -14.21 11.41
C VAL A 320 -46.86 -14.93 12.71
N GLY A 321 -47.75 -14.37 13.53
CA GLY A 321 -47.96 -14.79 14.91
C GLY A 321 -49.05 -15.84 15.09
N GLU A 322 -48.74 -16.87 15.88
CA GLU A 322 -49.77 -17.54 16.69
C GLU A 322 -49.45 -17.63 18.19
N LEU A 323 -48.20 -17.40 18.66
CA LEU A 323 -47.89 -17.23 20.10
C LEU A 323 -46.42 -16.84 20.39
N VAL A 324 -45.78 -15.96 19.60
CA VAL A 324 -44.47 -15.35 19.94
C VAL A 324 -44.38 -13.92 19.35
N LEU A 325 -43.55 -13.05 19.95
CA LEU A 325 -43.36 -11.63 19.61
C LEU A 325 -43.06 -11.40 18.12
N ILE A 326 -43.83 -10.49 17.51
CA ILE A 326 -43.66 -10.00 16.13
C ILE A 326 -42.52 -8.98 16.13
N ARG A 327 -41.67 -9.02 15.11
CA ARG A 327 -40.52 -8.14 14.94
C ARG A 327 -40.89 -6.71 14.54
#